data_AF-A0A533Y3I4-F1
#
_entry.id   AF-A0A533Y3I4-F1
#
_cell.length_a   1.000
_cell.length_b   1.000
_cell.length_c   1.000
_cell.angle_alpha   90.00
_cell.angle_beta   90.00
_cell.angle_gamma   90.00
#
_symmetry.space_group_name_H-M   'P 1'
#
loop_
_entity.id
_entity.type
_entity.pdbx_description
1 polymer ?
#
loop_
_entity_poly.entity_id
_entity_poly.type
_entity_poly.pdbx_seq_one_letter_code
_entity_poly.pdbx_strand_id
1 'polypeptide(L)' 'MAEVETHDSIMAVAIVSEWKEAVVRGMPFYLFVPRGLKESAQKLVEDTSVPVSGIYEYTFINGLRQVL' A
#
# COMPACT_ATOMS: atom_id res chain seq x y z
N MET A 1 -8.45 8.48 2.07
CA MET A 1 -7.65 8.68 0.85
C MET A 1 -7.25 7.32 0.33
N ALA A 2 -7.28 7.08 -0.98
CA ALA A 2 -6.92 5.78 -1.56
C ALA A 2 -5.73 6.01 -2.51
N GLU A 3 -4.57 5.53 -2.10
CA GLU A 3 -3.34 5.58 -2.90
C GLU A 3 -3.17 4.27 -3.66
N VAL A 4 -2.54 4.39 -4.83
CA VAL A 4 -2.53 3.37 -5.86
C VAL A 4 -1.08 3.16 -6.25
N GLU A 5 -0.48 2.09 -5.74
CA GLU A 5 0.96 1.88 -5.84
C GLU A 5 1.31 0.77 -6.83
N THR A 6 2.14 1.09 -7.81
CA THR A 6 2.69 0.16 -8.82
C THR A 6 3.84 -0.68 -8.28
N HIS A 7 4.16 -1.79 -8.96
CA HIS A 7 5.23 -2.74 -8.57
C HIS A 7 6.59 -2.07 -8.34
N ASP A 8 6.94 -1.07 -9.16
CA ASP A 8 8.17 -0.28 -9.02
C ASP A 8 8.19 0.64 -7.79
N SER A 9 7.01 1.02 -7.26
CA SER A 9 6.87 1.91 -6.11
C SER A 9 7.14 1.17 -4.79
N ILE A 10 6.67 -0.07 -4.68
CA ILE A 10 6.78 -0.89 -3.46
C ILE A 10 8.23 -1.29 -3.15
N MET A 11 9.09 -1.35 -4.16
CA MET A 11 10.51 -1.67 -4.01
C MET A 11 11.37 -0.44 -3.68
N ALA A 12 10.80 0.78 -3.70
CA ALA A 12 11.51 2.00 -3.43
C ALA A 12 11.33 2.43 -1.96
N VAL A 13 12.45 2.60 -1.24
CA VAL A 13 12.50 3.12 0.14
C VAL A 13 11.76 4.47 0.30
N ALA A 14 11.58 5.22 -0.80
CA ALA A 14 10.88 6.50 -0.84
C ALA A 14 9.38 6.40 -0.51
N ILE A 15 8.72 5.27 -0.77
CA ILE A 15 7.28 5.11 -0.60
C ILE A 15 6.84 5.21 0.87
N VAL A 16 7.73 4.85 1.79
CA VAL A 16 7.50 4.93 3.24
C VAL A 16 7.39 6.39 3.70
N SER A 17 8.17 7.29 3.10
CA SER A 17 8.10 8.72 3.40
C SER A 17 6.78 9.31 2.92
N GLU A 18 6.34 8.91 1.72
CA GLU A 18 5.05 9.33 1.16
C GLU A 18 3.88 8.84 2.02
N TRP A 19 3.89 7.57 2.47
CA TRP A 19 2.87 7.06 3.39
C TRP A 19 2.83 7.84 4.70
N LYS A 20 3.99 8.20 5.26
CA LYS A 20 4.06 8.99 6.49
C LYS A 20 3.50 10.40 6.31
N GLU A 21 3.66 11.00 5.14
CA GLU A 21 3.07 12.30 4.81
C GLU A 21 1.56 12.19 4.51
N ALA A 22 1.14 11.10 3.89
CA ALA A 22 -0.25 10.82 3.52
C ALA A 22 -1.13 10.42 4.71
N VAL A 23 -0.55 9.87 5.78
CA VAL A 23 -1.26 9.50 7.01
C VAL A 23 -1.73 10.77 7.74
N VAL A 24 -2.99 11.11 7.51
CA VAL A 24 -3.69 12.16 8.25
C VAL A 24 -4.24 11.57 9.55
N ARG A 25 -3.87 12.16 10.69
CA ARG A 25 -4.40 11.77 12.01
C ARG A 25 -5.94 11.73 11.99
N GLY A 26 -6.50 10.57 12.32
CA GLY A 26 -7.95 10.36 12.43
C GLY A 26 -8.63 9.88 11.14
N MET A 27 -7.90 9.70 10.03
CA MET A 27 -8.43 9.04 8.84
C MET A 27 -7.84 7.63 8.67
N PRO A 28 -8.66 6.64 8.29
CA PRO A 28 -8.15 5.31 7.99
C PRO A 28 -7.29 5.34 6.72
N PHE A 29 -6.10 4.75 6.81
CA PHE A 29 -5.13 4.64 5.72
C PHE A 29 -5.12 3.21 5.20
N TYR A 30 -5.61 3.00 3.97
CA TYR A 30 -5.68 1.68 3.35
C TYR A 30 -4.67 1.58 2.22
N LEU A 31 -3.88 0.51 2.24
CA LEU A 31 -2.86 0.25 1.25
C LEU A 31 -3.39 -0.74 0.19
N PHE A 32 -3.24 -0.40 -1.09
CA PHE A 32 -3.53 -1.31 -2.20
C PHE A 32 -2.24 -1.72 -2.88
N VAL A 33 -1.92 -3.01 -2.85
CA VAL A 33 -0.68 -3.55 -3.39
C VAL A 33 -0.95 -4.56 -4.52
N PRO A 34 -0.09 -4.70 -5.52
CA PRO A 34 -0.18 -5.77 -6.48
C PRO A 34 -0.25 -7.15 -5.81
N ARG A 35 -1.03 -8.05 -6.40
CA ARG A 35 -1.15 -9.44 -5.96
C ARG A 35 0.21 -10.10 -5.78
N GLY A 36 0.41 -10.74 -4.64
CA GLY A 36 1.65 -11.41 -4.24
C GLY A 36 2.59 -10.55 -3.39
N LEU A 37 2.26 -9.28 -3.15
CA LEU A 37 3.10 -8.36 -2.37
C LEU A 37 2.55 -8.03 -0.98
N LYS A 38 1.40 -8.61 -0.58
CA LYS A 38 0.77 -8.33 0.72
C LYS A 38 1.70 -8.58 1.91
N GLU A 39 2.38 -9.72 1.93
CA GLU A 39 3.29 -10.07 3.04
C GLU A 39 4.48 -9.12 3.12
N SER A 40 5.07 -8.76 1.97
CA SER A 40 6.18 -7.80 1.90
C SER A 40 5.75 -6.42 2.37
N ALA A 41 4.56 -5.95 1.96
CA ALA A 41 4.01 -4.68 2.39
C ALA A 41 3.66 -4.67 3.88
N GLN A 42 3.12 -5.77 4.40
CA GLN A 42 2.84 -5.91 5.83
C GLN A 42 4.12 -5.82 6.66
N LYS A 43 5.17 -6.54 6.25
CA LYS A 43 6.47 -6.48 6.91
C LYS A 43 7.06 -5.06 6.87
N LEU A 44 6.97 -4.37 5.74
CA LEU A 44 7.45 -3.01 5.60
C LEU A 44 6.69 -2.03 6.52
N VAL A 45 5.37 -2.20 6.64
CA VAL A 45 4.54 -1.40 7.56
C VAL A 45 4.94 -1.65 9.02
N GLU A 46 5.14 -2.90 9.40
CA GLU A 46 5.60 -3.29 10.74
C GLU A 46 6.98 -2.68 11.05
N ASP A 47 7.93 -2.78 10.12
CA ASP A 47 9.30 -2.25 10.26
C ASP A 47 9.33 -0.72 10.33
N THR A 48 8.36 -0.04 9.71
CA THR A 48 8.34 1.43 9.58
C THR A 48 7.38 2.14 10.54
N SER A 49 6.62 1.37 11.32
CA SER A 49 5.62 1.84 12.30
C SER A 49 4.56 2.77 11.70
N VAL A 50 4.21 2.56 10.41
CA VAL A 50 3.16 3.33 9.74
C VAL A 50 1.80 2.73 10.13
N PRO A 51 0.87 3.51 10.69
CA PRO A 51 -0.44 2.99 11.06
C PRO A 51 -1.31 2.82 9.80
N VAL A 52 -1.50 1.57 9.37
CA VAL A 52 -2.43 1.21 8.29
C VAL A 52 -3.69 0.56 8.86
N SER A 53 -4.85 0.91 8.30
CA SER A 53 -6.15 0.34 8.65
C SER A 53 -6.45 -0.97 7.90
N GLY A 54 -5.74 -1.23 6.81
CA GLY A 54 -5.85 -2.48 6.06
C GLY A 54 -4.96 -2.49 4.82
N ILE A 55 -4.53 -3.69 4.42
CA ILE A 55 -3.74 -3.92 3.21
C ILE A 55 -4.54 -4.86 2.31
N TYR A 56 -4.85 -4.39 1.10
CA TYR A 56 -5.61 -5.11 0.09
C TYR A 56 -4.73 -5.40 -1.12
N GLU A 57 -4.96 -6.53 -1.75
CA GLU A 57 -4.29 -6.86 -3.00
C GLU A 57 -5.14 -6.39 -4.18
N TYR A 58 -4.49 -5.99 -5.25
CA TYR A 58 -5.14 -5.73 -6.51
C TYR A 58 -4.40 -6.43 -7.66
N THR A 59 -5.14 -6.75 -8.70
CA THR A 59 -4.60 -7.24 -9.96
C THR A 59 -5.26 -6.51 -11.11
N PHE A 60 -4.68 -6.60 -12.31
CA PHE A 60 -5.32 -6.14 -13.53
C PHE A 60 -5.85 -7.35 -14.31
N ILE A 61 -7.15 -7.37 -14.59
CA ILE A 61 -7.76 -8.36 -15.49
C ILE A 61 -8.37 -7.59 -16.66
N ASN A 62 -7.90 -7.87 -17.89
CA ASN A 62 -8.35 -7.19 -19.12
C ASN A 62 -8.24 -5.65 -19.05
N GLY A 63 -7.19 -5.13 -18.41
CA GLY A 63 -6.98 -3.69 -18.24
C GLY A 63 -7.84 -3.04 -17.14
N LEU A 64 -8.69 -3.80 -16.46
CA LEU A 64 -9.49 -3.32 -15.32
C LEU A 64 -8.81 -3.70 -14.01
N ARG A 65 -8.73 -2.74 -13.08
CA ARG A 65 -8.24 -3.00 -11.72
C ARG A 65 -9.30 -3.77 -10.93
N GLN A 66 -8.91 -4.92 -10.41
CA GLN A 66 -9.72 -5.73 -9.50
C GLN A 66 -9.04 -5.81 -8.14
N VAL A 67 -9.76 -5.44 -7.08
CA VAL A 67 -9.34 -5.62 -5.69
C VAL A 67 -9.79 -7.01 -5.22
N LEU A 68 -8.92 -7.72 -4.50
CA LEU A 68 -9.14 -9.06 -3.98
C LEU A 68 -9.33 -9.04 -2.46
#